data_AF-A0A3S4IVK9-F1
#
_entry.id   AF-A0A3S4IVK9-F1
#
_cell.length_a   1.000
_cell.length_b   1.000
_cell.length_c   1.000
_cell.angle_alpha   90.00
_cell.angle_beta   90.00
_cell.angle_gamma   90.00
#
_symmetry.space_group_name_H-M   'P 1'
#
loop_
_entity.id
_entity.type
_entity.pdbx_description
1 polymer ?
#
loop_
_entity_poly.entity_id
_entity_poly.type
_entity_poly.pdbx_seq_one_letter_code
_entity_poly.pdbx_strand_id
1 'polypeptide(L)' 'MVGGFERVFEINRNFRNEGISVRHNPEFTMMELYMAYADYKDLIELTESLFRTLAQTVLGQNRSAVWRPGV' A
#
# COMPACT_ATOMS: atom_id res chain seq x y z
N MET A 1 4.55 -10.76 -14.49
CA MET A 1 5.91 -10.38 -14.08
C MET A 1 6.90 -11.22 -14.85
N VAL A 2 7.97 -10.60 -15.36
CA VAL A 2 9.05 -11.29 -16.08
C VAL A 2 10.30 -11.16 -15.22
N GLY A 3 10.92 -12.28 -14.83
CA GLY A 3 12.07 -12.29 -13.91
C GLY A 3 12.08 -13.42 -12.87
N GLY A 4 11.03 -14.25 -12.80
CA GLY A 4 10.99 -15.44 -11.94
C GLY A 4 10.56 -15.21 -10.49
N PHE A 5 10.40 -13.96 -10.06
CA PHE A 5 9.82 -13.62 -8.75
C PHE A 5 8.31 -13.43 -8.84
N GLU A 6 7.57 -14.12 -7.99
CA GLU A 6 6.10 -14.08 -7.97
C GLU A 6 5.54 -12.93 -7.13
N ARG A 7 6.32 -12.38 -6.21
CA ARG A 7 5.92 -11.27 -5.32
C ARG A 7 7.10 -10.34 -5.16
N VAL A 8 6.95 -9.09 -5.56
CA VAL A 8 7.98 -8.06 -5.45
C VAL A 8 7.36 -6.77 -4.96
N PHE A 9 8.11 -5.99 -4.21
CA PHE A 9 7.75 -4.63 -3.84
C PHE A 9 8.99 -3.74 -3.86
N GLU A 10 8.78 -2.45 -4.01
CA GLU A 10 9.81 -1.43 -4.00
C GLU A 10 9.33 -0.22 -3.22
N ILE A 11 10.21 0.36 -2.39
CA ILE A 11 9.98 1.65 -1.74
C ILE A 11 11.05 2.61 -2.27
N ASN A 12 10.65 3.62 -3.03
CA ASN A 12 11.57 4.52 -3.72
C ASN A 12 11.10 5.98 -3.69
N ARG A 13 11.98 6.87 -4.15
CA ARG A 13 11.73 8.27 -4.45
C ARG A 13 11.23 8.40 -5.89
N ASN A 14 10.03 8.93 -6.00
CA ASN A 14 9.39 9.24 -7.25
C ASN A 14 9.51 10.75 -7.50
N PHE A 15 9.90 11.11 -8.71
CA PHE A 15 10.06 12.49 -9.15
C PHE A 15 8.97 12.84 -10.15
N ARG A 16 8.26 13.96 -9.92
CA ARG A 16 7.25 14.47 -10.85
C ARG A 16 7.50 15.95 -11.11
N ASN A 17 7.62 16.30 -12.39
CA ASN A 17 7.77 17.69 -12.83
C ASN A 17 6.39 18.35 -12.94
N GLU A 18 5.75 18.58 -11.80
CA GLU A 18 4.39 19.13 -11.66
C GLU A 18 4.40 20.35 -10.71
N GLY A 19 3.27 21.07 -10.63
CA GLY A 19 3.13 22.24 -9.75
C GLY A 19 3.15 21.87 -8.26
N ILE A 20 3.74 22.76 -7.43
CA ILE A 20 3.86 22.53 -5.98
C ILE A 20 2.58 22.97 -5.26
N SER A 21 2.14 22.15 -4.30
CA SER A 21 1.08 22.52 -3.36
C SER A 21 1.27 21.79 -2.03
N VAL A 22 0.43 22.08 -1.04
CA VAL A 22 0.44 21.37 0.26
C VAL A 22 0.25 19.85 0.15
N ARG A 23 -0.17 19.33 -1.01
CA ARG A 23 -0.31 17.89 -1.29
C ARG A 23 0.59 17.36 -2.41
N HIS A 24 1.33 18.24 -3.09
CA HIS A 24 2.13 17.87 -4.27
C HIS A 24 3.56 18.37 -4.08
N ASN A 25 4.47 17.44 -3.78
CA ASN A 25 5.90 17.68 -3.70
C ASN A 25 6.59 17.07 -4.92
N PRO A 26 7.58 17.75 -5.56
CA PRO A 26 8.28 17.24 -6.74
C PRO A 26 9.02 15.93 -6.51
N GLU A 27 9.31 15.60 -5.25
CA GLU A 27 9.88 14.33 -4.81
C GLU A 27 9.02 13.75 -3.67
N PHE A 28 8.61 12.50 -3.78
CA PHE A 28 7.87 11.82 -2.71
C PHE A 28 8.21 10.33 -2.64
N THR A 29 7.99 9.73 -1.47
CA THR A 29 8.17 8.29 -1.27
C THR A 29 6.90 7.55 -1.62
N MET A 30 7.02 6.46 -2.37
CA MET A 30 5.92 5.55 -2.67
C MET A 30 6.38 4.10 -2.50
N MET A 31 5.43 3.22 -2.19
CA MET A 31 5.62 1.78 -2.32
C MET A 31 4.83 1.26 -3.53
N GLU A 32 5.51 0.55 -4.43
CA GLU A 32 4.88 -0.23 -5.51
C GLU A 32 5.01 -1.71 -5.20
N LEU A 33 3.99 -2.50 -5.52
CA LEU A 33 4.02 -3.95 -5.34
C LEU A 33 3.37 -4.65 -6.52
N TYR A 34 3.90 -5.82 -6.87
CA TYR A 34 3.35 -6.71 -7.88
C TYR A 34 3.25 -8.11 -7.31
N MET A 35 2.14 -8.80 -7.60
CA MET A 35 1.86 -10.16 -7.16
C MET A 35 1.33 -10.98 -8.35
N ALA A 36 2.02 -12.06 -8.71
CA ALA A 36 1.59 -13.01 -9.72
C ALA A 36 0.38 -13.82 -9.23
N TYR A 37 -0.50 -14.20 -10.14
CA TYR A 37 -1.73 -14.97 -9.89
C TYR A 37 -2.74 -14.30 -8.94
N ALA A 38 -2.54 -13.03 -8.62
CA ALA A 38 -3.48 -12.23 -7.84
C ALA A 38 -4.27 -11.29 -8.75
N ASP A 39 -5.53 -11.08 -8.40
CA ASP A 39 -6.36 -10.03 -8.98
C ASP A 39 -6.55 -8.85 -8.01
N TYR A 40 -7.33 -7.85 -8.42
CA TYR A 40 -7.52 -6.64 -7.64
C TYR A 40 -8.19 -6.90 -6.27
N LYS A 41 -8.98 -7.97 -6.12
CA LYS A 41 -9.64 -8.32 -4.84
C LYS A 41 -8.62 -8.80 -3.82
N ASP A 42 -7.66 -9.61 -4.25
CA ASP A 42 -6.53 -10.02 -3.41
C ASP A 42 -5.74 -8.80 -2.93
N LEU A 43 -5.56 -7.80 -3.80
CA LEU A 43 -4.86 -6.56 -3.46
C LEU A 43 -5.66 -5.67 -2.50
N ILE A 44 -6.99 -5.67 -2.58
CA ILE A 44 -7.85 -4.98 -1.61
C ILE A 44 -7.67 -5.62 -0.23
N GLU A 45 -7.78 -6.94 -0.11
CA GLU A 45 -7.61 -7.64 1.17
C GLU A 45 -6.21 -7.44 1.75
N LEU A 46 -5.18 -7.53 0.92
CA LEU A 46 -3.80 -7.26 1.31
C LEU A 46 -3.64 -5.83 1.86
N THR A 47 -4.20 -4.84 1.15
CA THR A 47 -4.09 -3.43 1.53
C THR A 47 -4.79 -3.16 2.86
N GLU A 48 -6.00 -3.69 3.07
CA GLU A 48 -6.72 -3.54 4.33
C GLU A 48 -5.98 -4.18 5.50
N SER A 49 -5.45 -5.39 5.31
CA SER A 49 -4.68 -6.10 6.32
C SER A 49 -3.38 -5.36 6.68
N LEU A 50 -2.67 -4.84 5.66
CA LEU A 50 -1.44 -4.08 5.82
C LEU A 50 -1.67 -2.84 6.68
N PHE A 51 -2.64 -1.98 6.32
CA PHE A 51 -2.88 -0.73 7.05
C PHE A 51 -3.43 -0.97 8.45
N ARG A 52 -4.28 -1.99 8.63
CA ARG A 52 -4.76 -2.41 9.95
C ARG A 52 -3.60 -2.80 10.86
N THR A 53 -2.73 -3.67 10.37
CA THR A 53 -1.57 -4.15 11.13
C THR A 53 -0.64 -2.99 11.45
N LEU A 54 -0.32 -2.16 10.46
CA LEU A 54 0.52 -0.99 10.62
C LEU A 54 -0.02 -0.03 11.68
N ALA A 55 -1.31 0.31 11.64
CA ALA A 55 -1.92 1.20 12.62
C ALA A 55 -1.87 0.62 14.04
N GLN A 56 -2.14 -0.69 14.20
CA GLN A 56 -2.05 -1.37 15.49
C GLN A 56 -0.61 -1.39 16.02
N THR A 57 0.36 -1.72 15.16
CA THR A 57 1.79 -1.78 15.51
C THR A 57 2.36 -0.42 15.87
N VAL A 58 2.07 0.63 15.07
CA VAL A 58 2.68 1.96 15.25
C VAL A 58 2.03 2.73 16.39
N LEU A 59 0.70 2.65 16.54
CA LEU A 59 -0.04 3.44 17.53
C LEU A 59 -0.30 2.68 18.84
N GLY A 60 0.07 1.39 18.92
CA GLY A 60 -0.22 0.53 20.08
C GLY A 60 -1.72 0.32 20.34
N GLN A 61 -2.58 0.60 19.36
CA GLN A 61 -4.02 0.51 19.53
C GLN A 61 -4.49 -0.92 19.31
N ASN A 62 -4.81 -1.62 20.41
CA ASN A 62 -5.39 -2.96 20.40
C ASN A 62 -6.91 -2.96 20.05
N ARG A 63 -7.35 -2.02 19.22
CA ARG A 63 -8.76 -1.96 18.79
C ARG A 63 -8.90 -2.87 17.57
N SER A 64 -9.53 -4.01 17.75
CA SER A 64 -10.04 -4.85 16.67
C SER A 64 -11.13 -4.07 15.94
N ALA A 65 -10.74 -3.23 14.99
CA ALA A 65 -11.68 -2.56 14.10
C ALA A 65 -12.31 -3.63 13.20
N VAL A 66 -13.37 -4.30 13.66
CA VAL A 66 -14.08 -5.32 12.87
C VAL A 66 -14.57 -4.64 11.60
N TRP A 67 -13.98 -5.00 10.47
CA TRP A 67 -14.48 -4.58 9.18
C TRP A 67 -15.77 -5.36 8.94
N ARG A 68 -16.87 -4.64 8.77
CA ARG A 68 -18.12 -5.23 8.32
C ARG A 68 -18.21 -4.94 6.82
N PRO A 69 -18.16 -5.97 5.96
CA PRO A 69 -18.53 -5.77 4.57
C PRO A 69 -19.97 -5.25 4.57
N GLY A 70 -20.18 -4.06 4.03
CA GLY A 70 -21.50 -3.64 3.58
C GLY A 70 -21.83 -4.42 2.31
N VAL A 71 -23.04 -5.01 2.32
CA VAL A 71 -23.84 -5.56 1.21
C VAL A 71 -23.25 -5.39 -0.19
#